data_AF-A0A085FPA8-F1
#
_entry.id   AF-A0A085FPA8-F1
#
_cell.length_a   1.000
_cell.length_b   1.000
_cell.length_c   1.000
_cell.angle_alpha   90.00
_cell.angle_beta   90.00
_cell.angle_gamma   90.00
#
_symmetry.space_group_name_H-M   'P 1'
#
loop_
_entity.id
_entity.type
_entity.pdbx_description
1 polymer ?
#
loop_
_entity_poly.entity_id
_entity_poly.type
_entity_poly.pdbx_seq_one_letter_code
_entity_poly.pdbx_strand_id
1 'polypeptide(L)'
;MAIKTTGAEFWRFYNDDKFWPDGAWHDDTVMTVNGEVVDDYTRETIPDNAQVVVDGGVIFLDEGGDRSVNFDSHFRKWRKAQDTVSIVIECPTASADAVKAAIKAAGGKVI
;
A
#
# COMPACT_ATOMS: atom_id res chain seq x y z
N MET A 1 0.33 -2.29 -15.61
CA MET A 1 1.54 -3.05 -15.20
C MET A 1 1.44 -3.32 -13.71
N ALA A 2 1.68 -4.57 -13.30
CA ALA A 2 1.63 -5.00 -11.91
C ALA A 2 2.37 -4.04 -10.96
N ILE A 3 1.76 -3.77 -9.81
CA ILE A 3 2.38 -2.98 -8.75
C ILE A 3 3.02 -3.94 -7.77
N LYS A 4 4.27 -3.68 -7.42
CA LYS A 4 4.93 -4.28 -6.27
C LYS A 4 4.96 -3.26 -5.14
N THR A 5 4.54 -3.68 -3.96
CA THR A 5 4.41 -2.85 -2.77
C THR A 5 4.56 -3.69 -1.50
N THR A 6 4.57 -3.04 -0.33
CA THR A 6 4.41 -3.72 0.96
C THR A 6 2.97 -3.60 1.43
N GLY A 7 2.56 -4.44 2.39
CA GLY A 7 1.27 -4.29 3.06
C GLY A 7 1.12 -2.90 3.70
N ALA A 8 2.18 -2.38 4.34
CA ALA A 8 2.16 -1.06 4.96
C ALA A 8 1.87 0.06 3.94
N GLU A 9 2.50 0.02 2.77
CA GLU A 9 2.26 1.02 1.72
C GLU A 9 0.89 0.82 1.04
N PHE A 10 0.45 -0.43 0.86
CA PHE A 10 -0.89 -0.73 0.37
C PHE A 10 -1.97 -0.12 1.27
N TRP A 11 -1.87 -0.31 2.59
CA TRP A 11 -2.83 0.26 3.54
C TRP A 11 -2.78 1.78 3.61
N ARG A 12 -1.61 2.39 3.41
CA ARG A 12 -1.54 3.86 3.28
C ARG A 12 -2.30 4.36 2.07
N PHE A 13 -2.22 3.65 0.94
CA PHE A 13 -3.01 3.98 -0.24
C PHE A 13 -4.50 3.74 -0.01
N TYR A 14 -4.86 2.56 0.49
CA TYR A 14 -6.23 2.09 0.66
C TYR A 14 -7.05 2.94 1.66
N ASN A 15 -6.37 3.59 2.60
CA ASN A 15 -6.98 4.47 3.61
C ASN A 15 -6.74 5.97 3.34
N ASP A 16 -6.36 6.36 2.11
CA ASP A 16 -6.23 7.78 1.74
C ASP A 16 -7.54 8.29 1.12
N ASP A 17 -8.37 8.96 1.92
CA ASP A 17 -9.69 9.47 1.51
C ASP A 17 -9.64 10.41 0.27
N LYS A 18 -8.49 11.03 -0.03
CA LYS A 18 -8.34 11.86 -1.24
C LYS A 18 -8.29 11.01 -2.51
N PHE A 19 -7.84 9.76 -2.39
CA PHE A 19 -7.76 8.79 -3.48
C PHE A 19 -8.88 7.74 -3.41
N TRP A 20 -9.48 7.54 -2.24
CA TRP A 20 -10.67 6.72 -2.01
C TRP A 20 -11.81 7.60 -1.47
N PRO A 21 -12.45 8.39 -2.35
CA PRO A 21 -13.57 9.23 -1.94
C PRO A 21 -14.74 8.37 -1.44
N ASP A 22 -15.67 8.99 -0.73
CA ASP A 22 -16.88 8.31 -0.25
C ASP A 22 -17.64 7.61 -1.40
N GLY A 23 -18.08 6.39 -1.15
CA GLY A 23 -18.68 5.50 -2.14
C GLY A 23 -17.70 4.86 -3.14
N ALA A 24 -16.38 5.09 -3.02
CA ALA A 24 -15.41 4.39 -3.85
C ALA A 24 -15.28 2.91 -3.46
N TRP A 25 -15.09 2.07 -4.46
CA TRP A 25 -14.90 0.63 -4.31
C TRP A 25 -14.04 0.11 -5.46
N HIS A 26 -13.58 -1.13 -5.38
CA HIS A 26 -12.81 -1.73 -6.46
C HIS A 26 -13.35 -3.11 -6.80
N ASP A 27 -13.13 -3.52 -8.05
CA ASP A 27 -13.53 -4.81 -8.59
C ASP A 27 -12.43 -5.41 -9.46
N ASP A 28 -12.62 -6.67 -9.86
CA ASP A 28 -11.69 -7.44 -10.71
C ASP A 28 -10.24 -7.36 -10.20
N THR A 29 -10.08 -7.18 -8.89
CA THR A 29 -8.78 -6.95 -8.27
C THR A 29 -8.10 -8.29 -8.08
N VAL A 30 -6.97 -8.45 -8.74
CA VAL A 30 -6.13 -9.64 -8.62
C VAL A 30 -4.91 -9.26 -7.83
N MET A 31 -4.80 -9.82 -6.62
CA MET A 31 -3.71 -9.52 -5.71
C MET A 31 -3.08 -10.80 -5.17
N THR A 32 -1.75 -10.81 -5.08
CA THR A 32 -1.00 -11.82 -4.35
C THR A 32 -0.30 -11.20 -3.14
N VAL A 33 -0.33 -11.91 -2.02
CA VAL A 33 0.36 -11.55 -0.78
C VAL A 33 1.32 -12.68 -0.43
N ASN A 34 2.61 -12.36 -0.33
CA ASN A 34 3.68 -13.34 -0.12
C ASN A 34 3.67 -14.51 -1.14
N GLY A 35 3.17 -14.25 -2.35
CA GLY A 35 3.08 -15.23 -3.44
C GLY A 35 1.77 -16.02 -3.50
N GLU A 36 0.85 -15.83 -2.56
CA GLU A 36 -0.46 -16.49 -2.54
C GLU A 36 -1.55 -15.52 -3.00
N VAL A 37 -2.47 -15.98 -3.85
CA VAL A 37 -3.65 -15.19 -4.26
C VAL A 37 -4.57 -15.02 -3.06
N VAL A 38 -5.04 -13.79 -2.84
CA VAL A 38 -5.98 -13.48 -1.76
C VAL A 38 -7.22 -12.80 -2.33
N ASP A 39 -8.38 -13.18 -1.83
CA ASP A 39 -9.68 -12.59 -2.19
C ASP A 39 -10.21 -11.67 -1.08
N ASP A 40 -9.77 -11.89 0.18
CA ASP A 40 -10.13 -11.08 1.35
C ASP A 40 -9.00 -10.12 1.73
N TYR A 41 -9.34 -8.83 1.82
CA TYR A 41 -8.40 -7.75 2.13
C TYR A 41 -8.56 -7.29 3.58
N THR A 42 -7.81 -7.90 4.50
CA THR A 42 -7.81 -7.55 5.92
C THR A 42 -6.39 -7.39 6.45
N ARG A 43 -6.23 -6.81 7.65
CA ARG A 43 -4.91 -6.62 8.27
C ARG A 43 -4.22 -7.96 8.58
N GLU A 44 -4.99 -9.02 8.75
CA GLU A 44 -4.51 -10.38 8.96
C GLU A 44 -3.99 -10.99 7.65
N THR A 45 -4.70 -10.78 6.52
CA THR A 45 -4.27 -11.32 5.22
C THR A 45 -3.16 -10.50 4.59
N ILE A 46 -3.12 -9.18 4.85
CA ILE A 46 -2.12 -8.24 4.33
C ILE A 46 -1.39 -7.56 5.51
N PRO A 47 -0.50 -8.27 6.22
CA PRO A 47 0.29 -7.66 7.28
C PRO A 47 1.27 -6.63 6.70
N ASP A 48 1.67 -5.66 7.51
CA ASP A 48 2.46 -4.50 7.05
C ASP A 48 3.78 -4.90 6.34
N ASN A 49 4.40 -5.98 6.78
CA ASN A 49 5.66 -6.50 6.24
C ASN A 49 5.49 -7.41 5.01
N ALA A 50 4.25 -7.73 4.60
CA ALA A 50 4.03 -8.63 3.47
C ALA A 50 4.50 -8.02 2.15
N GLN A 51 4.98 -8.87 1.25
CA GLN A 51 5.15 -8.52 -0.15
C GLN A 51 3.79 -8.59 -0.84
N VAL A 52 3.35 -7.48 -1.41
CA VAL A 52 2.06 -7.38 -2.09
C VAL A 52 2.29 -7.12 -3.57
N VAL A 53 1.62 -7.88 -4.43
CA VAL A 53 1.58 -7.64 -5.87
C VAL A 53 0.14 -7.49 -6.32
N VAL A 54 -0.20 -6.33 -6.88
CA VAL A 54 -1.51 -6.10 -7.51
C VAL A 54 -1.33 -6.22 -9.02
N ASP A 55 -1.89 -7.27 -9.60
CA ASP A 55 -1.71 -7.63 -11.01
C ASP A 55 -2.82 -7.07 -11.93
N GLY A 56 -3.97 -6.72 -11.36
CA GLY A 56 -5.10 -6.13 -12.08
C GLY A 56 -6.15 -5.58 -11.11
N GLY A 57 -7.10 -4.83 -11.66
CA GLY A 57 -8.21 -4.26 -10.91
C GLY A 57 -8.68 -2.93 -11.48
N VAL A 58 -9.95 -2.62 -11.21
CA VAL A 58 -10.59 -1.35 -11.52
C VAL A 58 -11.08 -0.73 -10.22
N ILE A 59 -10.83 0.56 -10.04
CA ILE A 59 -11.37 1.34 -8.92
C ILE A 59 -12.47 2.21 -9.48
N PHE A 60 -13.65 2.10 -8.89
CA PHE A 60 -14.80 2.97 -9.11
C PHE A 60 -14.76 4.09 -8.06
N LEU A 61 -14.87 5.33 -8.51
CA LEU A 61 -14.66 6.55 -7.70
C LEU A 61 -15.99 7.17 -7.22
N ASP A 62 -17.10 6.45 -7.41
CA ASP A 62 -18.43 6.78 -6.93
C ASP A 62 -19.24 5.49 -6.77
N GLU A 63 -20.29 5.57 -5.95
CA GLU A 63 -21.14 4.43 -5.60
C GLU A 63 -21.81 3.80 -6.84
N GLY A 64 -22.13 4.60 -7.85
CA GLY A 64 -22.81 4.15 -9.08
C GLY A 64 -21.89 3.46 -10.09
N GLY A 65 -20.58 3.61 -9.96
CA GLY A 65 -19.59 3.06 -10.89
C GLY A 65 -19.46 3.83 -12.20
N ASP A 66 -19.95 5.06 -12.28
CA ASP A 66 -19.92 5.87 -13.51
C ASP A 66 -18.51 6.41 -13.81
N ARG A 67 -17.68 6.58 -12.78
CA ARG A 67 -16.28 6.98 -12.92
C ARG A 67 -15.37 5.86 -12.44
N SER A 68 -14.51 5.38 -13.33
CA SER A 68 -13.55 4.33 -13.02
C SER A 68 -12.14 4.63 -13.52
N VAL A 69 -11.16 4.01 -12.87
CA VAL A 69 -9.74 4.08 -13.20
C VAL A 69 -9.10 2.72 -13.00
N ASN A 70 -8.06 2.41 -13.77
CA ASN A 70 -7.25 1.22 -13.50
C ASN A 70 -6.58 1.36 -12.13
N PHE A 71 -6.66 0.31 -11.32
CA PHE A 71 -6.07 0.27 -9.97
C PHE A 71 -4.58 0.64 -10.04
N ASP A 72 -3.87 0.09 -11.03
CA ASP A 72 -2.42 0.29 -11.14
C ASP A 72 -2.02 1.74 -11.40
N SER A 73 -2.81 2.41 -12.24
CA SER A 73 -2.59 3.79 -12.64
C SER A 73 -2.94 4.74 -11.49
N HIS A 74 -4.02 4.47 -10.76
CA HIS A 74 -4.44 5.26 -9.62
C HIS A 74 -3.47 5.18 -8.45
N PHE A 75 -3.03 3.97 -8.10
CA PHE A 75 -2.02 3.77 -7.08
C PHE A 75 -0.69 4.45 -7.45
N ARG A 76 -0.24 4.38 -8.72
CA ARG A 76 0.99 5.09 -9.15
C ARG A 76 0.86 6.61 -9.04
N LYS A 77 -0.32 7.16 -9.34
CA LYS A 77 -0.63 8.58 -9.15
C LYS A 77 -0.55 8.95 -7.67
N TRP A 78 -1.13 8.13 -6.80
CA TRP A 78 -1.04 8.29 -5.34
C TRP A 78 0.41 8.26 -4.85
N ARG A 79 1.17 7.25 -5.25
CA ARG A 79 2.58 7.07 -4.85
C ARG A 79 3.43 8.28 -5.28
N LYS A 80 3.18 8.84 -6.47
CA LYS A 80 3.87 10.05 -6.96
C LYS A 80 3.50 11.32 -6.18
N ALA A 81 2.32 11.36 -5.57
CA ALA A 81 1.88 12.49 -4.75
C ALA A 81 2.49 12.48 -3.34
N GLN A 82 3.09 11.36 -2.92
CA GLN A 82 3.76 11.25 -1.64
C GLN A 82 5.14 11.93 -1.69
N ASP A 83 5.46 12.69 -0.66
CA ASP A 83 6.78 13.28 -0.41
C ASP A 83 7.69 12.35 0.41
N THR A 84 7.12 11.27 0.95
CA THR A 84 7.75 10.36 1.90
C THR A 84 7.44 8.90 1.56
N VAL A 85 8.46 8.05 1.68
CA VAL A 85 8.33 6.59 1.55
C VAL A 85 8.30 5.94 2.94
N SER A 86 7.47 4.91 3.11
CA SER A 86 7.48 4.05 4.30
C SER A 86 8.29 2.80 4.03
N ILE A 87 9.17 2.43 4.95
CA ILE A 87 10.01 1.25 4.85
C ILE A 87 9.76 0.39 6.08
N VAL A 88 9.52 -0.90 5.88
CA VAL A 88 9.44 -1.90 6.96
C VAL A 88 10.83 -2.51 7.12
N ILE A 89 11.36 -2.51 8.35
CA ILE A 89 12.76 -2.86 8.63
C ILE A 89 12.79 -3.92 9.73
N GLU A 90 13.53 -5.00 9.49
CA GLU A 90 13.89 -6.00 10.50
C GLU A 90 15.39 -5.89 10.82
N CYS A 91 15.74 -5.93 12.10
CA CYS A 91 17.12 -5.91 12.57
C CYS A 91 17.27 -6.63 13.92
N PRO A 92 18.48 -7.08 14.29
CA PRO A 92 18.72 -7.66 15.61
C PRO A 92 18.33 -6.70 16.73
N THR A 93 17.75 -7.21 17.81
CA THR A 93 17.26 -6.40 18.94
C THR A 93 18.35 -5.49 19.52
N ALA A 94 19.59 -5.98 19.61
CA ALA A 94 20.74 -5.22 20.08
C ALA A 94 21.12 -4.02 19.19
N SER A 95 20.66 -4.00 17.93
CA SER A 95 20.91 -2.93 16.95
C SER A 95 19.75 -1.95 16.81
N ALA A 96 18.61 -2.20 17.47
CA ALA A 96 17.38 -1.44 17.26
C ALA A 96 17.57 0.08 17.46
N ASP A 97 18.27 0.49 18.50
CA ASP A 97 18.50 1.91 18.79
C ASP A 97 19.46 2.56 17.77
N ALA A 98 20.48 1.83 17.34
CA ALA A 98 21.40 2.30 16.30
C ALA A 98 20.69 2.48 14.96
N VAL A 99 19.81 1.54 14.59
CA VAL A 99 18.99 1.63 13.37
C VAL A 99 18.02 2.81 13.45
N LYS A 100 17.30 2.98 14.57
CA LYS A 100 16.42 4.13 14.79
C LYS A 100 17.18 5.46 14.71
N ALA A 101 18.38 5.53 15.28
CA ALA A 101 19.22 6.71 15.22
C ALA A 101 19.67 7.03 13.79
N ALA A 102 20.07 6.01 13.01
CA ALA A 102 20.46 6.17 11.61
C ALA A 102 19.30 6.69 10.74
N ILE A 103 18.09 6.16 10.94
CA ILE A 103 16.88 6.62 10.23
C ILE A 103 16.63 8.11 10.52
N LYS A 104 16.70 8.52 11.79
CA LYS A 104 16.52 9.92 12.20
C LYS A 104 17.63 10.82 11.65
N ALA A 105 18.88 10.36 11.68
CA ALA A 105 20.01 11.11 11.14
C ALA A 105 19.91 11.33 9.61
N ALA A 106 19.27 10.40 8.90
CA ALA A 106 18.95 10.54 7.48
C ALA A 106 17.73 11.43 7.19
N GLY A 107 17.14 12.07 8.20
CA GLY A 107 15.93 12.90 8.07
C GLY A 107 14.62 12.09 8.04
N GLY A 108 14.70 10.78 8.27
CA GLY A 108 13.53 9.91 8.39
C GLY A 108 12.86 10.01 9.75
N LYS A 109 11.62 9.50 9.83
CA LYS A 109 10.86 9.36 11.07
C LYS A 109 10.54 7.89 11.32
N VAL A 110 10.62 7.49 12.59
CA VAL A 110 10.10 6.20 13.05
C VAL A 110 8.66 6.46 13.47
N ILE A 111 7.71 5.85 12.77
CA ILE A 111 6.27 6.04 12.94
C ILE A 111 5.69 4.84 13.67
#